data_AF-A0A6P4YKU7-F1
#
_entry.id   AF-A0A6P4YKU7-F1
#
_cell.length_a   1.000
_cell.length_b   1.000
_cell.length_c   1.000
_cell.angle_alpha   90.00
_cell.angle_beta   90.00
_cell.angle_gamma   90.00
#
_symmetry.space_group_name_H-M   'P 1'
#
loop_
_entity.id
_entity.type
_entity.pdbx_description
1 polymer ?
#
loop_
_entity_poly.entity_id
_entity_poly.type
_entity_poly.pdbx_seq_one_letter_code
_entity_poly.pdbx_strand_id
1 'polypeptide(L)'
;MTPPASEGISTVFPPETGGQFCGQRSSREVSMAAASTSGAGRSRGSGVILVLRVLCVLTVIVCYFCQSSIQHYIDSLWIYLSHHALYQTVYFETWFVVFCYSLIALVPEAMAKVSYFSQYRLERSLVLPRPSIPELMTEGTLYMLPLAALDTVIVKRFPGVQEDVLEMKRLDWIQRTRALPKSAPTLGQMVWQVAAALIIYDAMFYVIHYSVHRNAFLYKTIHAHHHDHPGGLHGRVTNRLTVAERLALVLSANFSLRLVSAHPLSRTVFIIVFIGLLVENHAGFDLPWSYDKIIPFGVMGGAARHHAHHVYGARQYQPFFTYIDNYMEQSKQQPRVTHNNL
;
A
#
# COMPACT_ATOMS: atom_id res chain seq x y z
N MET A 1 41.27 -62.83 -7.68
CA MET A 1 40.57 -62.13 -6.58
C MET A 1 41.60 -61.27 -5.87
N THR A 2 41.61 -59.98 -6.19
CA THR A 2 42.56 -58.96 -5.71
C THR A 2 41.75 -57.79 -5.10
N PRO A 3 42.24 -57.15 -4.03
CA PRO A 3 41.50 -56.16 -3.22
C PRO A 3 41.62 -54.72 -3.79
N PRO A 4 40.95 -53.70 -3.20
CA PRO A 4 40.39 -52.57 -3.94
C PRO A 4 41.36 -51.40 -4.13
N ALA A 5 41.15 -50.62 -5.19
CA ALA A 5 41.81 -49.35 -5.43
C ALA A 5 40.89 -48.18 -5.07
N SER A 6 41.44 -47.25 -4.30
CA SER A 6 40.90 -45.94 -3.94
C SER A 6 40.79 -45.02 -5.16
N GLU A 7 39.61 -44.44 -5.41
CA GLU A 7 39.46 -43.33 -6.35
C GLU A 7 39.40 -41.99 -5.61
N GLY A 8 40.33 -41.11 -5.97
CA GLY A 8 40.45 -39.76 -5.47
C GLY A 8 39.39 -38.82 -6.05
N ILE A 9 38.93 -37.91 -5.19
CA ILE A 9 38.09 -36.77 -5.52
C ILE A 9 38.90 -35.80 -6.40
N SER A 10 38.44 -35.58 -7.64
CA SER A 10 38.86 -34.43 -8.46
C SER A 10 37.71 -33.43 -8.51
N THR A 11 37.96 -32.26 -7.92
CA THR A 11 37.10 -31.08 -7.97
C THR A 11 37.29 -30.39 -9.32
N VAL A 12 36.23 -30.34 -10.13
CA VAL A 12 36.16 -29.50 -11.34
C VAL A 12 34.99 -28.52 -11.18
N PHE A 13 35.33 -27.24 -10.99
CA PHE A 13 34.40 -26.12 -11.10
C PHE A 13 34.07 -25.86 -12.57
N PRO A 14 32.80 -25.63 -12.97
CA PRO A 14 32.47 -25.13 -14.28
C PRO A 14 32.64 -23.59 -14.34
N PRO A 15 32.91 -23.02 -15.53
CA PRO A 15 33.22 -21.61 -15.70
C PRO A 15 31.98 -20.71 -15.55
N GLU A 16 32.22 -19.50 -15.05
CA GLU A 16 31.26 -18.41 -14.93
C GLU A 16 30.63 -18.10 -16.29
N THR A 17 29.31 -18.29 -16.40
CA THR A 17 28.51 -17.76 -17.50
C THR A 17 27.56 -16.69 -16.95
N GLY A 18 27.66 -15.50 -17.53
CA GLY A 18 26.95 -14.29 -17.12
C GLY A 18 25.44 -14.49 -17.11
N GLY A 19 24.81 -14.06 -16.02
CA GLY A 19 23.36 -14.08 -15.85
C GLY A 19 22.66 -13.25 -16.91
N GLN A 20 21.91 -13.92 -17.79
CA GLN A 20 20.86 -13.31 -18.59
C GLN A 20 19.74 -12.85 -17.66
N PHE A 21 19.65 -11.55 -17.45
CA PHE A 21 18.47 -10.89 -16.90
C PHE A 21 17.27 -11.09 -17.85
N CYS A 22 16.10 -11.31 -17.25
CA CYS A 22 14.81 -11.45 -17.90
C CYS A 22 14.58 -10.36 -18.97
N GLY A 23 14.05 -10.78 -20.12
CA GLY A 23 14.06 -10.06 -21.40
C GLY A 23 13.65 -8.59 -21.35
N GLN A 24 14.59 -7.72 -21.75
CA GLN A 24 14.28 -6.38 -22.23
C GLN A 24 13.51 -6.49 -23.56
N ARG A 25 12.18 -6.33 -23.53
CA ARG A 25 11.49 -5.81 -24.73
C ARG A 25 11.84 -4.34 -24.88
N SER A 26 12.22 -3.96 -26.09
CA SER A 26 12.63 -2.62 -26.48
C SER A 26 11.60 -1.57 -26.05
N SER A 27 12.08 -0.50 -25.43
CA SER A 27 11.33 0.68 -25.01
C SER A 27 10.51 1.35 -26.14
N ARG A 28 10.78 1.03 -27.41
CA ARG A 28 10.00 1.52 -28.56
C ARG A 28 8.67 0.79 -28.76
N GLU A 29 8.56 -0.49 -28.41
CA GLU A 29 7.30 -1.24 -28.58
C GLU A 29 6.23 -0.79 -27.55
N VAL A 30 6.67 -0.33 -26.39
CA VAL A 30 5.79 0.18 -25.31
C VAL A 30 5.14 1.51 -25.68
N SER A 31 5.84 2.39 -26.40
CA SER A 31 5.30 3.68 -26.84
C SER A 31 4.20 3.53 -27.90
N MET A 32 4.31 2.52 -28.78
CA MET A 32 3.29 2.23 -29.79
C MET A 32 2.10 1.42 -29.24
N ALA A 33 2.34 0.51 -28.30
CA ALA A 33 1.25 -0.25 -27.65
C ALA A 33 0.40 0.60 -26.70
N ALA A 34 0.99 1.62 -26.05
CA ALA A 34 0.25 2.61 -25.25
C ALA A 34 -0.54 3.61 -26.12
N ALA A 35 -0.14 3.80 -27.38
CA ALA A 35 -0.80 4.72 -28.31
C ALA A 35 -1.99 4.07 -29.05
N SER A 36 -1.96 2.77 -29.33
CA SER A 36 -2.93 2.11 -30.24
C SER A 36 -4.27 1.71 -29.60
N THR A 37 -4.42 1.77 -28.28
CA THR A 37 -5.71 1.53 -27.58
C THR A 37 -6.50 2.81 -27.27
N SER A 38 -5.99 3.97 -27.68
CA SER A 38 -6.44 5.28 -27.18
C SER A 38 -7.58 5.95 -27.96
N GLY A 39 -8.13 5.32 -29.02
CA GLY A 39 -9.01 6.00 -29.98
C GLY A 39 -10.51 6.05 -29.63
N ALA A 40 -11.10 4.95 -29.13
CA ALA A 40 -12.56 4.82 -29.09
C ALA A 40 -13.19 4.91 -27.68
N GLY A 41 -12.45 4.57 -26.61
CA GLY A 41 -12.93 4.66 -25.22
C GLY A 41 -12.69 6.01 -24.53
N ARG A 42 -11.87 6.89 -25.13
CA ARG A 42 -11.37 8.12 -24.50
C ARG A 42 -12.42 9.23 -24.41
N SER A 43 -13.39 9.30 -25.34
CA SER A 43 -14.40 10.36 -25.34
C SER A 43 -15.51 10.15 -24.29
N ARG A 44 -15.92 8.89 -24.04
CA ARG A 44 -16.99 8.57 -23.08
C ARG A 44 -16.52 8.61 -21.63
N GLY A 45 -15.25 8.26 -21.37
CA GLY A 45 -14.63 8.38 -20.04
C GLY A 45 -14.34 9.82 -19.61
N SER A 46 -14.06 10.72 -20.55
CA SER A 46 -13.70 12.11 -20.25
C SER A 46 -14.84 12.89 -19.58
N GLY A 47 -16.09 12.70 -20.04
CA GLY A 47 -17.26 13.37 -19.44
C GLY A 47 -17.57 12.87 -18.02
N VAL A 48 -17.50 11.56 -17.80
CA VAL A 48 -17.71 10.96 -16.46
C VAL A 48 -16.65 11.42 -15.47
N ILE A 49 -15.38 11.42 -15.87
CA ILE A 49 -14.28 11.91 -15.03
C ILE A 49 -14.47 13.38 -14.68
N LEU A 50 -14.89 14.22 -15.63
CA LEU A 50 -15.16 15.63 -15.36
C LEU A 50 -16.28 15.80 -14.33
N VAL A 51 -17.39 15.06 -14.47
CA VAL A 51 -18.49 15.07 -13.50
C VAL A 51 -17.97 14.65 -12.12
N LEU A 52 -17.20 13.57 -12.03
CA LEU A 52 -16.63 13.11 -10.76
C LEU A 52 -15.70 14.15 -10.13
N ARG A 53 -14.87 14.83 -10.93
CA ARG A 53 -14.02 15.94 -10.45
C ARG A 53 -14.84 17.11 -9.91
N VAL A 54 -15.88 17.52 -10.63
CA VAL A 54 -16.80 18.57 -10.18
C VAL A 54 -17.46 18.15 -8.88
N LEU A 55 -17.93 16.90 -8.77
CA LEU A 55 -18.51 16.36 -7.54
C LEU A 55 -17.49 16.39 -6.39
N CYS A 56 -16.23 16.00 -6.60
CA CYS A 56 -15.20 16.10 -5.57
C CYS A 56 -14.98 17.55 -5.10
N VAL A 57 -14.91 18.52 -6.01
CA VAL A 57 -14.78 19.94 -5.66
C VAL A 57 -16.01 20.44 -4.89
N LEU A 58 -17.21 20.09 -5.35
CA LEU A 58 -18.45 20.42 -4.66
C LEU A 58 -18.50 19.80 -3.25
N THR A 59 -18.05 18.55 -3.10
CA THR A 59 -17.94 17.91 -1.78
C THR A 59 -17.00 18.69 -0.86
N VAL A 60 -15.84 19.13 -1.34
CA VAL A 60 -14.90 19.95 -0.54
C VAL A 60 -15.56 21.28 -0.14
N ILE A 61 -16.24 21.95 -1.06
CA ILE A 61 -16.95 23.20 -0.81
C ILE A 61 -18.05 23.00 0.24
N VAL A 62 -18.88 21.96 0.09
CA VAL A 62 -19.92 21.60 1.06
C VAL A 62 -19.31 21.29 2.42
N CYS A 63 -18.23 20.51 2.48
CA CYS A 63 -17.52 20.22 3.73
C CYS A 63 -16.98 21.49 4.40
N TYR A 64 -16.51 22.47 3.62
CA TYR A 64 -16.05 23.75 4.15
C TYR A 64 -17.19 24.59 4.74
N PHE A 65 -18.33 24.70 4.04
CA PHE A 65 -19.49 25.44 4.56
C PHE A 65 -20.19 24.72 5.72
N CYS A 66 -20.20 23.39 5.73
CA CYS A 66 -20.78 22.57 6.79
C CYS A 66 -19.77 22.17 7.87
N GLN A 67 -18.58 22.78 7.91
CA GLN A 67 -17.48 22.33 8.78
C GLN A 67 -17.86 22.31 10.26
N SER A 68 -18.67 23.26 10.74
CA SER A 68 -19.13 23.30 12.13
C SER A 68 -20.05 22.13 12.48
N SER A 69 -20.98 21.79 11.58
CA SER A 69 -21.85 20.62 11.74
C SER A 69 -21.05 19.32 11.70
N ILE A 70 -20.10 19.21 10.76
CA ILE A 70 -19.20 18.05 10.66
C ILE A 70 -18.36 17.92 11.93
N GLN A 71 -17.83 19.02 12.46
CA GLN A 71 -17.08 19.03 13.71
C GLN A 71 -17.92 18.50 14.88
N HIS A 72 -19.18 18.91 15.00
CA HIS A 72 -20.08 18.40 16.03
C HIS A 72 -20.24 16.88 15.98
N TYR A 73 -20.34 16.29 14.78
CA TYR A 73 -20.37 14.85 14.61
C TYR A 73 -19.03 14.17 14.91
N ILE A 74 -17.91 14.81 14.56
CA ILE A 74 -16.57 14.33 14.94
C ILE A 74 -16.42 14.28 16.46
N ASP A 75 -16.84 15.33 17.16
CA ASP A 75 -16.79 15.42 18.61
C ASP A 75 -17.67 14.34 19.26
N SER A 76 -18.90 14.18 18.77
CA SER A 76 -19.85 13.17 19.25
C SER A 76 -19.32 11.74 19.02
N LEU A 77 -18.77 11.48 17.82
CA LEU A 77 -18.16 10.20 17.49
C LEU A 77 -16.95 9.92 18.38
N TRP A 78 -16.13 10.92 18.65
CA TRP A 78 -14.97 10.77 19.52
C TRP A 78 -15.37 10.44 20.95
N ILE A 79 -16.37 11.14 21.51
CA ILE A 79 -16.91 10.85 22.85
C ILE A 79 -17.39 9.41 22.92
N TYR A 80 -18.11 8.93 21.91
CA TYR A 80 -18.56 7.54 21.85
C TYR A 80 -17.37 6.56 21.79
N LEU A 81 -16.47 6.75 20.83
CA LEU A 81 -15.34 5.84 20.59
C LEU A 81 -14.36 5.82 21.78
N SER A 82 -14.08 6.95 22.42
CA SER A 82 -13.15 7.01 23.55
C SER A 82 -13.63 6.20 24.76
N HIS A 83 -14.94 5.91 24.86
CA HIS A 83 -15.53 5.07 25.91
C HIS A 83 -15.87 3.65 25.44
N HIS A 84 -15.83 3.38 24.13
CA HIS A 84 -16.21 2.09 23.59
C HIS A 84 -15.15 1.02 23.87
N ALA A 85 -15.55 -0.11 24.46
CA ALA A 85 -14.63 -1.16 24.91
C ALA A 85 -13.66 -1.63 23.82
N LEU A 86 -14.17 -1.91 22.61
CA LEU A 86 -13.32 -2.35 21.49
C LEU A 86 -12.29 -1.30 21.08
N TYR A 87 -12.66 -0.02 21.11
CA TYR A 87 -11.77 1.07 20.76
C TYR A 87 -10.79 1.35 21.90
N GLN A 88 -11.13 1.10 23.15
CA GLN A 88 -10.16 1.26 24.24
C GLN A 88 -9.05 0.20 24.20
N THR A 89 -9.25 -0.96 23.56
CA THR A 89 -8.21 -2.01 23.51
C THR A 89 -6.95 -1.55 22.77
N VAL A 90 -5.77 -2.00 23.23
CA VAL A 90 -4.50 -1.77 22.50
C VAL A 90 -4.47 -2.45 21.14
N TYR A 91 -5.24 -3.52 20.97
CA TYR A 91 -5.36 -4.28 19.74
C TYR A 91 -6.28 -3.63 18.69
N PHE A 92 -6.90 -2.48 18.99
CA PHE A 92 -7.90 -1.86 18.12
C PHE A 92 -7.41 -1.71 16.68
N GLU A 93 -6.27 -1.06 16.49
CA GLU A 93 -5.73 -0.81 15.16
C GLU A 93 -5.38 -2.12 14.44
N THR A 94 -4.85 -3.09 15.17
CA THR A 94 -4.44 -4.40 14.63
C THR A 94 -5.64 -5.17 14.06
N TRP A 95 -6.74 -5.30 14.80
CA TRP A 95 -7.93 -5.98 14.28
C TRP A 95 -8.68 -5.12 13.25
N PHE A 96 -8.69 -3.80 13.42
CA PHE A 96 -9.41 -2.89 12.53
C PHE A 96 -8.81 -2.89 11.13
N VAL A 97 -7.48 -2.98 11.00
CA VAL A 97 -6.80 -3.16 9.70
C VAL A 97 -7.28 -4.43 8.99
N VAL A 98 -7.33 -5.56 9.71
CA VAL A 98 -7.77 -6.85 9.14
C VAL A 98 -9.25 -6.79 8.75
N PHE A 99 -10.08 -6.16 9.58
CA PHE A 99 -11.49 -5.92 9.27
C PHE A 99 -11.67 -5.07 8.02
N CYS A 100 -11.01 -3.91 7.92
CA CYS A 100 -11.06 -3.03 6.75
C CYS A 100 -10.61 -3.77 5.50
N TYR A 101 -9.48 -4.49 5.55
CA TYR A 101 -9.01 -5.28 4.42
C TYR A 101 -10.05 -6.33 3.99
N SER A 102 -10.60 -7.07 4.94
CA SER A 102 -11.55 -8.15 4.67
C SER A 102 -12.82 -7.64 3.99
N LEU A 103 -13.28 -6.42 4.33
CA LEU A 103 -14.44 -5.80 3.68
C LEU A 103 -14.09 -5.18 2.32
N ILE A 104 -13.00 -4.42 2.25
CA ILE A 104 -12.62 -3.68 1.04
C ILE A 104 -12.21 -4.65 -0.08
N ALA A 105 -11.52 -5.75 0.25
CA ALA A 105 -11.12 -6.77 -0.73
C ALA A 105 -12.32 -7.49 -1.39
N LEU A 106 -13.52 -7.47 -0.78
CA LEU A 106 -14.72 -8.03 -1.40
C LEU A 106 -15.12 -7.29 -2.67
N VAL A 107 -14.78 -6.00 -2.80
CA VAL A 107 -15.16 -5.18 -3.95
C VAL A 107 -14.51 -5.69 -5.25
N PRO A 108 -13.17 -5.78 -5.38
CA PRO A 108 -12.56 -6.33 -6.59
C PRO A 108 -12.91 -7.81 -6.81
N GLU A 109 -13.11 -8.59 -5.74
CA GLU A 109 -13.57 -9.99 -5.85
C GLU A 109 -14.99 -10.09 -6.44
N ALA A 110 -15.90 -9.20 -6.04
CA ALA A 110 -17.25 -9.12 -6.61
C ALA A 110 -17.21 -8.62 -8.06
N MET A 111 -16.39 -7.60 -8.35
CA MET A 111 -16.19 -7.10 -9.71
C MET A 111 -15.72 -8.19 -10.67
N ALA A 112 -14.81 -9.06 -10.24
CA ALA A 112 -14.32 -10.16 -11.05
C ALA A 112 -15.40 -11.17 -11.47
N LYS A 113 -16.51 -11.26 -10.74
CA LYS A 113 -17.65 -12.14 -11.04
C LYS A 113 -18.65 -11.52 -12.02
N VAL A 114 -18.58 -10.21 -12.24
CA VAL A 114 -19.52 -9.47 -13.08
C VAL A 114 -18.90 -9.21 -14.45
N SER A 115 -19.56 -9.68 -15.52
CA SER A 115 -19.06 -9.64 -16.90
C SER A 115 -18.72 -8.23 -17.39
N TYR A 116 -19.46 -7.21 -16.94
CA TYR A 116 -19.20 -5.81 -17.26
C TYR A 116 -17.77 -5.37 -16.93
N PHE A 117 -17.18 -5.87 -15.83
CA PHE A 117 -15.83 -5.46 -15.43
C PHE A 117 -14.72 -6.21 -16.16
N SER A 118 -15.04 -7.25 -16.94
CA SER A 118 -14.03 -8.00 -17.71
C SER A 118 -13.25 -7.12 -18.69
N GLN A 119 -13.89 -6.08 -19.23
CA GLN A 119 -13.28 -5.13 -20.17
C GLN A 119 -12.19 -4.24 -19.53
N TYR A 120 -12.19 -4.13 -18.19
CA TYR A 120 -11.24 -3.30 -17.44
C TYR A 120 -10.13 -4.13 -16.80
N ARG A 121 -10.09 -5.45 -17.02
CA ARG A 121 -9.04 -6.30 -16.44
C ARG A 121 -7.68 -5.95 -17.03
N LEU A 122 -6.68 -5.82 -16.16
CA LEU A 122 -5.29 -5.63 -16.55
C LEU A 122 -4.68 -6.91 -17.13
N GLU A 123 -5.15 -8.07 -16.67
CA GLU A 123 -4.76 -9.38 -17.18
C GLU A 123 -5.95 -10.17 -17.73
N ARG A 124 -5.74 -10.82 -18.89
CA ARG A 124 -6.79 -11.62 -19.54
C ARG A 124 -7.16 -12.86 -18.74
N SER A 125 -6.16 -13.50 -18.12
CA SER A 125 -6.30 -14.77 -17.39
C SER A 125 -6.30 -14.56 -15.88
N LEU A 126 -7.06 -13.58 -15.37
CA LEU A 126 -7.19 -13.34 -13.94
C LEU A 126 -7.83 -14.57 -13.25
N VAL A 127 -7.05 -15.26 -12.44
CA VAL A 127 -7.50 -16.39 -11.61
C VAL A 127 -7.55 -15.92 -10.16
N LEU A 128 -8.77 -15.78 -9.63
CA LEU A 128 -8.95 -15.47 -8.22
C LEU A 128 -8.76 -16.73 -7.36
N PRO A 129 -7.88 -16.70 -6.36
CA PRO A 129 -7.78 -17.78 -5.40
C PRO A 129 -9.07 -17.86 -4.57
N ARG A 130 -9.48 -19.09 -4.25
CA ARG A 130 -10.63 -19.36 -3.37
C ARG A 130 -10.10 -20.00 -2.09
N PRO A 131 -9.65 -19.18 -1.11
CA PRO A 131 -9.11 -19.71 0.13
C PRO A 131 -10.23 -20.41 0.93
N SER A 132 -9.85 -21.46 1.62
CA SER A 132 -10.68 -22.10 2.63
C SER A 132 -10.78 -21.24 3.89
N ILE A 133 -11.79 -21.47 4.73
CA ILE A 133 -11.93 -20.77 6.02
C ILE A 133 -10.70 -20.96 6.91
N PRO A 134 -10.10 -22.17 7.04
CA PRO A 134 -8.86 -22.34 7.77
C PRO A 134 -7.71 -21.48 7.25
N GLU A 135 -7.52 -21.41 5.92
CA GLU A 135 -6.47 -20.57 5.32
C GLU A 135 -6.67 -19.09 5.66
N LEU A 136 -7.91 -18.58 5.57
CA LEU A 136 -8.24 -17.21 5.97
C LEU A 136 -7.95 -16.95 7.45
N MET A 137 -8.29 -17.91 8.32
CA MET A 137 -8.00 -17.82 9.76
C MET A 137 -6.50 -17.83 10.03
N THR A 138 -5.74 -18.68 9.34
CA THR A 138 -4.28 -18.74 9.44
C THR A 138 -3.64 -17.43 8.95
N GLU A 139 -4.04 -16.93 7.78
CA GLU A 139 -3.57 -15.65 7.23
C GLU A 139 -3.83 -14.49 8.19
N GLY A 140 -5.06 -14.40 8.72
CA GLY A 140 -5.45 -13.38 9.69
C GLY A 140 -4.66 -13.49 10.99
N THR A 141 -4.44 -14.70 11.50
CA THR A 141 -3.66 -14.93 12.73
C THR A 141 -2.20 -14.53 12.54
N LEU A 142 -1.57 -14.96 11.44
CA LEU A 142 -0.19 -14.58 11.11
C LEU A 142 -0.05 -13.07 10.85
N TYR A 143 -1.13 -12.41 10.39
CA TYR A 143 -1.17 -10.96 10.27
C TYR A 143 -1.21 -10.25 11.62
N MET A 144 -2.10 -10.69 12.49
CA MET A 144 -2.33 -10.00 13.76
C MET A 144 -1.24 -10.31 14.79
N LEU A 145 -0.70 -11.53 14.85
CA LEU A 145 0.10 -11.98 15.99
C LEU A 145 1.35 -11.12 16.26
N PRO A 146 2.22 -10.79 15.28
CA PRO A 146 3.40 -9.97 15.55
C PRO A 146 3.03 -8.55 16.00
N LEU A 147 1.99 -7.97 15.39
CA LEU A 147 1.53 -6.61 15.71
C LEU A 147 0.82 -6.56 17.07
N ALA A 148 -0.01 -7.55 17.36
CA ALA A 148 -0.66 -7.70 18.65
C ALA A 148 0.38 -7.88 19.75
N ALA A 149 1.43 -8.69 19.53
CA ALA A 149 2.52 -8.83 20.49
C ALA A 149 3.23 -7.49 20.78
N LEU A 150 3.45 -6.66 19.75
CA LEU A 150 3.99 -5.30 19.94
C LEU A 150 3.00 -4.41 20.70
N ASP A 151 1.71 -4.44 20.34
CA ASP A 151 0.66 -3.67 21.01
C ASP A 151 0.48 -4.08 22.49
N THR A 152 0.77 -5.33 22.85
CA THR A 152 0.74 -5.84 24.23
C THR A 152 1.83 -5.23 25.10
N VAL A 153 3.00 -4.90 24.54
CA VAL A 153 4.17 -4.48 25.34
C VAL A 153 4.56 -3.02 25.14
N ILE A 154 4.07 -2.38 24.08
CA ILE A 154 4.39 -0.99 23.74
C ILE A 154 3.22 -0.06 24.05
N VAL A 155 3.46 0.92 24.91
CA VAL A 155 2.53 2.04 25.11
C VAL A 155 2.62 2.99 23.90
N LYS A 156 1.58 3.01 23.07
CA LYS A 156 1.46 3.98 21.98
C LYS A 156 1.19 5.39 22.54
N ARG A 157 2.07 6.34 22.20
CA ARG A 157 1.92 7.75 22.54
C ARG A 157 1.04 8.45 21.51
N PHE A 158 -0.07 9.03 21.97
CA PHE A 158 -0.94 9.87 21.16
C PHE A 158 -0.83 11.34 21.59
N PRO A 159 -0.97 12.30 20.66
CA PRO A 159 -0.97 13.72 20.99
C PRO A 159 -2.13 14.07 21.92
N GLY A 160 -1.91 14.99 22.87
CA GLY A 160 -2.93 15.46 23.81
C GLY A 160 -3.22 14.51 24.99
N VAL A 161 -2.51 13.38 25.08
CA VAL A 161 -2.50 12.51 26.27
C VAL A 161 -1.53 13.10 27.30
N GLN A 162 -1.97 13.18 28.55
CA GLN A 162 -1.12 13.68 29.64
C GLN A 162 -0.01 12.66 29.96
N GLU A 163 1.19 13.16 30.29
CA GLU A 163 2.38 12.30 30.43
C GLU A 163 2.27 11.38 31.66
N ASP A 164 1.62 11.82 32.73
CA ASP A 164 1.31 11.00 33.91
C ASP A 164 0.46 9.76 33.56
N VAL A 165 -0.51 9.89 32.66
CA VAL A 165 -1.31 8.77 32.17
C VAL A 165 -0.44 7.77 31.39
N LEU A 166 0.52 8.26 30.60
CA LEU A 166 1.45 7.40 29.87
C LEU A 166 2.39 6.66 30.82
N GLU A 167 2.96 7.36 31.80
CA GLU A 167 3.84 6.75 32.80
C GLU A 167 3.10 5.70 33.63
N MET A 168 1.86 5.95 34.05
CA MET A 168 1.04 4.94 34.72
C MET A 168 0.83 3.69 33.84
N LYS A 169 0.60 3.85 32.53
CA LYS A 169 0.48 2.71 31.61
C LYS A 169 1.77 1.93 31.48
N ARG A 170 2.93 2.59 31.48
CA ARG A 170 4.25 1.95 31.35
C ARG A 170 4.63 1.09 32.56
N LEU A 171 3.97 1.27 33.70
CA LEU A 171 4.17 0.41 34.88
C LEU A 171 3.66 -1.02 34.63
N ASP A 172 2.69 -1.19 33.74
CA ASP A 172 2.20 -2.50 33.33
C ASP A 172 3.06 -3.06 32.19
N TRP A 173 3.58 -4.27 32.37
CA TRP A 173 4.20 -5.05 31.29
C TRP A 173 3.23 -5.53 30.21
N ILE A 174 1.94 -5.67 30.54
CA ILE A 174 0.88 -6.15 29.65
C ILE A 174 -0.16 -5.04 29.48
N GLN A 175 -0.08 -4.38 28.34
CA GLN A 175 -1.00 -3.34 27.94
C GLN A 175 -2.35 -3.93 27.54
N ARG A 176 -3.42 -3.38 28.11
CA ARG A 176 -4.80 -3.80 27.82
C ARG A 176 -5.60 -2.69 27.16
N THR A 177 -5.36 -1.45 27.59
CA THR A 177 -6.09 -0.27 27.12
C THR A 177 -5.18 0.86 26.68
N ARG A 178 -5.59 1.57 25.63
CA ARG A 178 -4.90 2.73 25.05
C ARG A 178 -5.04 3.94 25.97
N ALA A 179 -3.99 4.76 26.02
CA ALA A 179 -4.09 6.10 26.61
C ALA A 179 -4.65 7.06 25.55
N LEU A 180 -5.89 7.49 25.67
CA LEU A 180 -6.57 8.33 24.65
C LEU A 180 -6.66 9.80 25.10
N PRO A 181 -6.55 10.77 24.18
CA PRO A 181 -6.72 12.18 24.51
C PRO A 181 -8.18 12.52 24.83
N LYS A 182 -8.39 13.59 25.59
CA LYS A 182 -9.75 14.00 26.04
C LYS A 182 -10.59 14.61 24.92
N SER A 183 -9.98 15.45 24.09
CA SER A 183 -10.66 16.17 23.00
C SER A 183 -10.51 15.46 21.66
N ALA A 184 -11.51 15.60 20.79
CA ALA A 184 -11.46 15.13 19.41
C ALA A 184 -10.48 15.98 18.57
N PRO A 185 -10.04 15.52 17.38
CA PRO A 185 -9.32 16.37 16.46
C PRO A 185 -10.30 17.33 15.77
N THR A 186 -9.80 18.49 15.35
CA THR A 186 -10.57 19.32 14.42
C THR A 186 -10.66 18.64 13.05
N LEU A 187 -11.71 18.94 12.27
CA LEU A 187 -11.87 18.47 10.89
C LEU A 187 -10.62 18.78 10.05
N GLY A 188 -10.11 20.02 10.15
CA GLY A 188 -8.90 20.44 9.44
C GLY A 188 -7.67 19.66 9.86
N GLN A 189 -7.47 19.41 11.16
CA GLN A 189 -6.38 18.56 11.66
C GLN A 189 -6.50 17.13 11.12
N MET A 190 -7.71 16.54 11.12
CA MET A 190 -7.92 15.19 10.63
C MET A 190 -7.59 15.07 9.13
N VAL A 191 -8.07 16.01 8.30
CA VAL A 191 -7.77 16.04 6.86
C VAL A 191 -6.27 16.20 6.61
N TRP A 192 -5.63 17.17 7.28
CA TRP A 192 -4.19 17.40 7.14
C TRP A 192 -3.36 16.19 7.58
N GLN A 193 -3.66 15.60 8.74
CA GLN A 193 -2.92 14.46 9.28
C GLN A 193 -3.01 13.24 8.37
N VAL A 194 -4.20 12.94 7.82
CA VAL A 194 -4.36 11.83 6.88
C VAL A 194 -3.58 12.09 5.60
N ALA A 195 -3.73 13.27 4.99
CA ALA A 195 -3.06 13.61 3.74
C ALA A 195 -1.52 13.62 3.89
N ALA A 196 -1.00 14.29 4.93
CA ALA A 196 0.43 14.37 5.19
C ALA A 196 1.02 12.99 5.53
N ALA A 197 0.33 12.17 6.34
CA ALA A 197 0.79 10.81 6.65
C ALA A 197 0.85 9.91 5.41
N LEU A 198 -0.07 10.07 4.45
CA LEU A 198 -0.02 9.33 3.17
C LEU A 198 1.18 9.76 2.33
N ILE A 199 1.43 11.06 2.19
CA ILE A 199 2.58 11.58 1.42
C ILE A 199 3.91 11.12 2.04
N ILE A 200 4.05 11.24 3.37
CA ILE A 200 5.26 10.83 4.10
C ILE A 200 5.45 9.32 4.00
N TYR A 201 4.39 8.53 4.20
CA TYR A 201 4.45 7.08 4.03
C TYR A 201 4.95 6.72 2.63
N ASP A 202 4.38 7.34 1.61
CA ASP A 202 4.68 7.05 0.21
C ASP A 202 6.16 7.32 -0.12
N ALA A 203 6.72 8.43 0.39
CA ALA A 203 8.14 8.74 0.27
C ALA A 203 9.04 7.71 0.98
N MET A 204 8.70 7.36 2.22
CA MET A 204 9.48 6.40 3.00
C MET A 204 9.43 5.01 2.38
N PHE A 205 8.23 4.58 1.98
CA PHE A 205 8.03 3.26 1.41
C PHE A 205 8.65 3.15 0.02
N TYR A 206 8.70 4.23 -0.77
CA TYR A 206 9.52 4.28 -1.99
C TYR A 206 10.97 3.89 -1.72
N VAL A 207 11.61 4.45 -0.68
CA VAL A 207 13.02 4.15 -0.36
C VAL A 207 13.19 2.68 -0.01
N ILE A 208 12.30 2.13 0.82
CA ILE A 208 12.33 0.71 1.20
C ILE A 208 12.11 -0.16 -0.03
N HIS A 209 11.08 0.13 -0.81
CA HIS A 209 10.66 -0.65 -1.97
C HIS A 209 11.73 -0.65 -3.07
N TYR A 210 12.29 0.52 -3.39
CA TYR A 210 13.45 0.64 -4.28
C TYR A 210 14.65 -0.18 -3.76
N SER A 211 14.93 -0.13 -2.46
CA SER A 211 16.07 -0.84 -1.86
C SER A 211 15.93 -2.36 -1.95
N VAL A 212 14.73 -2.89 -1.68
CA VAL A 212 14.49 -4.35 -1.79
C VAL A 212 14.57 -4.82 -3.23
N HIS A 213 14.18 -4.00 -4.20
CA HIS A 213 14.37 -4.33 -5.63
C HIS A 213 15.82 -4.23 -6.09
N ARG A 214 16.56 -3.24 -5.58
CA ARG A 214 17.92 -2.98 -6.05
C ARG A 214 18.93 -4.01 -5.56
N ASN A 215 18.67 -4.61 -4.40
CA ASN A 215 19.50 -5.64 -3.80
C ASN A 215 18.93 -7.05 -4.08
N ALA A 216 19.68 -7.87 -4.81
CA ALA A 216 19.22 -9.20 -5.24
C ALA A 216 18.92 -10.17 -4.08
N PHE A 217 19.63 -10.05 -2.95
CA PHE A 217 19.36 -10.85 -1.75
C PHE A 217 18.03 -10.41 -1.11
N LEU A 218 17.86 -9.11 -0.88
CA LEU A 218 16.61 -8.58 -0.31
C LEU A 218 15.41 -8.91 -1.20
N TYR A 219 15.54 -8.78 -2.52
CA TYR A 219 14.48 -9.15 -3.45
C TYR A 219 14.08 -10.62 -3.27
N LYS A 220 15.04 -11.55 -3.41
CA LYS A 220 14.77 -12.99 -3.35
C LYS A 220 14.17 -13.42 -2.01
N THR A 221 14.62 -12.84 -0.90
CA THR A 221 14.25 -13.28 0.45
C THR A 221 12.99 -12.59 0.98
N ILE A 222 12.73 -11.33 0.60
CA ILE A 222 11.67 -10.50 1.21
C ILE A 222 10.54 -10.19 0.24
N HIS A 223 10.83 -9.95 -1.04
CA HIS A 223 9.88 -9.31 -1.96
C HIS A 223 9.46 -10.17 -3.16
N ALA A 224 10.23 -11.20 -3.53
CA ALA A 224 9.90 -12.08 -4.64
C ALA A 224 8.56 -12.79 -4.45
N HIS A 225 8.20 -13.15 -3.21
CA HIS A 225 6.89 -13.71 -2.88
C HIS A 225 5.73 -12.77 -3.20
N HIS A 226 5.93 -11.46 -3.06
CA HIS A 226 4.94 -10.45 -3.40
C HIS A 226 4.69 -10.36 -4.92
N HIS A 227 5.74 -10.52 -5.73
CA HIS A 227 5.65 -10.59 -7.19
C HIS A 227 5.22 -11.95 -7.74
N ASP A 228 5.13 -12.99 -6.89
CA ASP A 228 4.77 -14.34 -7.31
C ASP A 228 3.25 -14.54 -7.31
N HIS A 229 2.64 -14.20 -8.44
CA HIS A 229 1.21 -14.37 -8.69
C HIS A 229 0.95 -14.88 -10.12
N PRO A 230 1.18 -16.18 -10.41
CA PRO A 230 1.00 -16.73 -11.76
C PRO A 230 -0.44 -16.64 -12.31
N GLY A 231 -1.44 -16.39 -11.44
CA GLY A 231 -2.84 -16.13 -11.81
C GLY A 231 -3.18 -14.65 -12.01
N GLY A 232 -2.19 -13.78 -11.94
CA GLY A 232 -2.31 -12.34 -12.12
C GLY A 232 -2.60 -11.54 -10.86
N LEU A 233 -2.46 -10.23 -10.99
CA LEU A 233 -2.68 -9.28 -9.90
C LEU A 233 -4.16 -9.23 -9.49
N HIS A 234 -4.44 -9.51 -8.21
CA HIS A 234 -5.78 -9.44 -7.62
C HIS A 234 -5.74 -8.88 -6.20
N GLY A 235 -6.89 -8.44 -5.66
CA GLY A 235 -6.96 -7.75 -4.36
C GLY A 235 -6.24 -8.49 -3.21
N ARG A 236 -6.26 -9.83 -3.20
CA ARG A 236 -5.54 -10.63 -2.19
C ARG A 236 -4.01 -10.58 -2.27
N VAL A 237 -3.41 -10.17 -3.39
CA VAL A 237 -1.96 -9.98 -3.52
C VAL A 237 -1.46 -8.88 -2.56
N THR A 238 -2.33 -7.93 -2.19
CA THR A 238 -2.05 -6.92 -1.14
C THR A 238 -1.49 -7.53 0.15
N ASN A 239 -1.93 -8.75 0.50
CA ASN A 239 -1.51 -9.44 1.72
C ASN A 239 -0.53 -10.61 1.49
N ARG A 240 -0.12 -10.87 0.24
CA ARG A 240 0.97 -11.79 -0.09
C ARG A 240 2.31 -11.11 0.15
N LEU A 241 2.65 -11.00 1.43
CA LEU A 241 3.85 -10.33 1.91
C LEU A 241 4.60 -11.29 2.83
N THR A 242 5.92 -11.24 2.81
CA THR A 242 6.71 -11.87 3.88
C THR A 242 6.47 -11.14 5.21
N VAL A 243 6.80 -11.78 6.34
CA VAL A 243 6.68 -11.12 7.66
C VAL A 243 7.51 -9.84 7.71
N ALA A 244 8.72 -9.86 7.13
CA ALA A 244 9.61 -8.70 7.09
C ALA A 244 9.01 -7.54 6.28
N GLU A 245 8.47 -7.83 5.09
CA GLU A 245 7.81 -6.85 4.24
C GLU A 245 6.57 -6.24 4.89
N ARG A 246 5.76 -7.08 5.54
CA ARG A 246 4.59 -6.65 6.30
C ARG A 246 4.97 -5.72 7.46
N LEU A 247 6.00 -6.07 8.22
CA LEU A 247 6.51 -5.21 9.28
C LEU A 247 7.03 -3.88 8.71
N ALA A 248 7.75 -3.89 7.59
CA ALA A 248 8.23 -2.67 6.94
C ALA A 248 7.07 -1.75 6.51
N LEU A 249 6.00 -2.33 5.93
CA LEU A 249 4.79 -1.60 5.54
C LEU A 249 4.10 -0.97 6.76
N VAL A 250 3.83 -1.77 7.80
CA VAL A 250 3.08 -1.31 8.97
C VAL A 250 3.88 -0.33 9.83
N LEU A 251 5.17 -0.57 10.01
CA LEU A 251 6.04 0.34 10.78
C LEU A 251 6.23 1.67 10.05
N SER A 252 6.34 1.67 8.71
CA SER A 252 6.40 2.91 7.93
C SER A 252 5.12 3.74 8.06
N ALA A 253 3.95 3.09 7.99
CA ALA A 253 2.66 3.75 8.17
C ALA A 253 2.49 4.30 9.60
N ASN A 254 2.90 3.55 10.62
CA ASN A 254 2.90 4.01 12.00
C ASN A 254 3.84 5.20 12.22
N PHE A 255 5.01 5.17 11.60
CA PHE A 255 5.99 6.23 11.71
C PHE A 255 5.53 7.51 11.01
N SER A 256 4.92 7.42 9.81
CA SER A 256 4.35 8.58 9.12
C SER A 256 3.25 9.26 9.95
N LEU A 257 2.36 8.47 10.57
CA LEU A 257 1.34 8.97 11.48
C LEU A 257 1.94 9.60 12.75
N ARG A 258 3.06 9.07 13.24
CA ARG A 258 3.78 9.65 14.39
C ARG A 258 4.40 10.99 14.05
N LEU A 259 4.99 11.14 12.86
CA LEU A 259 5.62 12.38 12.41
C LEU A 259 4.63 13.54 12.34
N VAL A 260 3.39 13.28 11.92
CA VAL A 260 2.33 14.30 11.85
C VAL A 260 1.57 14.46 13.17
N SER A 261 2.02 13.79 14.24
CA SER A 261 1.33 13.73 15.53
C SER A 261 -0.16 13.41 15.35
N ALA A 262 -0.47 12.32 14.66
CA ALA A 262 -1.84 11.98 14.30
C ALA A 262 -2.70 11.65 15.52
N HIS A 263 -3.87 12.26 15.60
CA HIS A 263 -4.88 11.91 16.60
C HIS A 263 -5.41 10.48 16.37
N PRO A 264 -5.78 9.69 17.40
CA PRO A 264 -6.28 8.31 17.22
C PRO A 264 -7.44 8.18 16.22
N LEU A 265 -8.37 9.14 16.22
CA LEU A 265 -9.45 9.18 15.24
C LEU A 265 -8.93 9.41 13.80
N SER A 266 -7.97 10.32 13.61
CA SER A 266 -7.32 10.53 12.31
C SER A 266 -6.56 9.28 11.85
N ARG A 267 -5.94 8.54 12.76
CA ARG A 267 -5.31 7.23 12.47
C ARG A 267 -6.34 6.19 12.01
N THR A 268 -7.53 6.19 12.63
CA THR A 268 -8.64 5.30 12.23
C THR A 268 -9.10 5.61 10.80
N VAL A 269 -9.29 6.89 10.48
CA VAL A 269 -9.63 7.33 9.10
C VAL A 269 -8.49 7.00 8.13
N PHE A 270 -7.24 7.24 8.53
CA PHE A 270 -6.07 6.87 7.73
C PHE A 270 -6.07 5.38 7.39
N ILE A 271 -6.33 4.48 8.35
CA ILE A 271 -6.38 3.03 8.09
C ILE A 271 -7.38 2.68 6.99
N ILE A 272 -8.58 3.28 7.02
CA ILE A 272 -9.61 3.02 5.99
C ILE A 272 -9.11 3.45 4.61
N VAL A 273 -8.59 4.67 4.49
CA VAL A 273 -8.09 5.23 3.22
C VAL A 273 -6.88 4.45 2.73
N PHE A 274 -5.93 4.19 3.62
CA PHE A 274 -4.68 3.49 3.34
C PHE A 274 -4.91 2.07 2.83
N ILE A 275 -5.76 1.30 3.50
CA ILE A 275 -6.12 -0.05 3.06
C ILE A 275 -6.92 -0.01 1.76
N GLY A 276 -7.81 0.98 1.58
CA GLY A 276 -8.49 1.24 0.32
C GLY A 276 -7.54 1.38 -0.85
N LEU A 277 -6.55 2.27 -0.73
CA LEU A 277 -5.54 2.51 -1.76
C LEU A 277 -4.67 1.27 -2.03
N LEU A 278 -4.25 0.55 -0.98
CA LEU A 278 -3.47 -0.67 -1.14
C LEU A 278 -4.24 -1.76 -1.89
N VAL A 279 -5.52 -1.99 -1.55
CA VAL A 279 -6.36 -2.97 -2.24
C VAL A 279 -6.62 -2.53 -3.68
N GLU A 280 -6.90 -1.25 -3.92
CA GLU A 280 -7.14 -0.73 -5.26
C GLU A 280 -5.91 -0.92 -6.17
N ASN A 281 -4.70 -0.66 -5.67
CA ASN A 281 -3.47 -0.88 -6.43
C ASN A 281 -3.29 -2.32 -6.90
N HIS A 282 -3.79 -3.29 -6.14
CA HIS A 282 -3.71 -4.72 -6.46
C HIS A 282 -5.02 -5.25 -7.06
N ALA A 283 -6.04 -4.42 -7.29
CA ALA A 283 -7.38 -4.89 -7.65
C ALA A 283 -7.40 -5.71 -8.94
N GLY A 284 -6.45 -5.49 -9.85
CA GLY A 284 -6.38 -6.15 -11.16
C GLY A 284 -7.25 -5.49 -12.23
N PHE A 285 -7.79 -4.30 -11.95
CA PHE A 285 -8.68 -3.55 -12.84
C PHE A 285 -8.19 -2.12 -13.07
N ASP A 286 -8.20 -1.68 -14.33
CA ASP A 286 -8.00 -0.29 -14.73
C ASP A 286 -9.34 0.38 -15.02
N LEU A 287 -10.03 0.79 -13.95
CA LEU A 287 -11.34 1.43 -14.08
C LEU A 287 -11.19 2.86 -14.64
N PRO A 288 -12.08 3.31 -15.53
CA PRO A 288 -12.00 4.67 -16.08
C PRO A 288 -12.38 5.76 -15.07
N TRP A 289 -12.84 5.37 -13.87
CA TRP A 289 -13.17 6.25 -12.75
C TRP A 289 -12.37 5.94 -11.47
N SER A 290 -11.23 5.25 -11.58
CA SER A 290 -10.33 5.03 -10.43
C SER A 290 -9.74 6.34 -9.91
N TYR A 291 -9.20 6.34 -8.68
CA TYR A 291 -8.73 7.57 -8.03
C TYR A 291 -7.64 8.28 -8.84
N ASP A 292 -6.78 7.53 -9.55
CA ASP A 292 -5.70 8.08 -10.38
C ASP A 292 -6.19 8.88 -11.58
N LYS A 293 -7.43 8.65 -12.01
CA LYS A 293 -8.08 9.39 -13.11
C LYS A 293 -8.90 10.56 -12.59
N ILE A 294 -9.53 10.40 -11.43
CA ILE A 294 -10.27 11.47 -10.77
C ILE A 294 -9.31 12.58 -10.36
N ILE A 295 -8.21 12.26 -9.67
CA ILE A 295 -7.21 13.26 -9.27
C ILE A 295 -6.41 13.71 -10.51
N PRO A 296 -6.40 15.02 -10.85
CA PRO A 296 -5.75 15.50 -12.07
C PRO A 296 -4.22 15.45 -11.99
N PHE A 297 -3.58 15.76 -13.12
CA PHE A 297 -2.12 15.92 -13.28
C PHE A 297 -1.28 14.65 -13.09
N GLY A 298 -1.90 13.47 -12.99
CA GLY A 298 -1.16 12.20 -12.91
C GLY A 298 -0.33 12.06 -11.64
N VAL A 299 -0.71 12.76 -10.57
CA VAL A 299 0.00 12.73 -9.26
C VAL A 299 -0.19 11.40 -8.52
N MET A 300 -1.15 10.59 -8.95
CA MET A 300 -1.57 9.33 -8.38
C MET A 300 -1.24 8.17 -9.33
N GLY A 301 -0.80 7.03 -8.80
CA GLY A 301 -0.32 5.89 -9.58
C GLY A 301 -1.41 4.94 -10.07
N GLY A 302 -2.34 4.55 -9.18
CA GLY A 302 -3.44 3.65 -9.52
C GLY A 302 -3.01 2.20 -9.82
N ALA A 303 -4.02 1.35 -10.05
CA ALA A 303 -3.84 -0.08 -10.29
C ALA A 303 -3.00 -0.38 -11.53
N ALA A 304 -3.19 0.35 -12.63
CA ALA A 304 -2.47 0.10 -13.88
C ALA A 304 -0.95 0.34 -13.74
N ARG A 305 -0.56 1.39 -13.00
CA ARG A 305 0.85 1.71 -12.74
C ARG A 305 1.48 0.66 -11.82
N HIS A 306 0.79 0.27 -10.76
CA HIS A 306 1.28 -0.76 -9.83
C HIS A 306 1.34 -2.15 -10.49
N HIS A 307 0.41 -2.46 -11.38
CA HIS A 307 0.47 -3.67 -12.19
C HIS A 307 1.68 -3.68 -13.13
N ALA A 308 1.98 -2.56 -13.80
CA ALA A 308 3.19 -2.46 -14.61
C ALA A 308 4.46 -2.65 -13.76
N HIS A 309 4.49 -2.14 -12.53
CA HIS A 309 5.54 -2.45 -11.57
C HIS A 309 5.65 -3.95 -11.29
N HIS A 310 4.54 -4.64 -11.01
CA HIS A 310 4.51 -6.08 -10.76
C HIS A 310 5.04 -6.90 -11.94
N VAL A 311 4.77 -6.48 -13.18
CA VAL A 311 5.23 -7.15 -14.41
C VAL A 311 6.71 -6.90 -14.70
N TYR A 312 7.21 -5.69 -14.49
CA TYR A 312 8.56 -5.30 -14.93
C TYR A 312 9.60 -5.20 -13.80
N GLY A 313 9.19 -4.92 -12.56
CA GLY A 313 10.02 -4.83 -11.35
C GLY A 313 11.08 -3.72 -11.30
N ALA A 314 11.32 -2.99 -12.39
CA ALA A 314 12.44 -2.06 -12.53
C ALA A 314 12.07 -0.57 -12.41
N ARG A 315 10.80 -0.25 -12.18
CA ARG A 315 10.26 1.12 -12.13
C ARG A 315 9.00 1.18 -11.28
N GLN A 316 8.52 2.40 -11.00
CA GLN A 316 7.21 2.67 -10.39
C GLN A 316 7.10 2.10 -8.97
N TYR A 317 8.01 2.53 -8.09
CA TYR A 317 8.13 2.00 -6.72
C TYR A 317 7.23 2.71 -5.70
N GLN A 318 6.67 3.89 -6.03
CA GLN A 318 5.74 4.56 -5.13
C GLN A 318 4.40 3.83 -5.10
N PRO A 319 3.85 3.53 -3.91
CA PRO A 319 2.58 2.82 -3.82
C PRO A 319 1.42 3.69 -4.30
N PHE A 320 1.30 4.95 -3.89
CA PHE A 320 0.09 5.76 -4.12
C PHE A 320 0.32 6.92 -5.07
N PHE A 321 1.40 7.68 -4.86
CA PHE A 321 1.69 8.87 -5.65
C PHE A 321 2.74 8.57 -6.73
N THR A 322 3.10 9.59 -7.52
CA THR A 322 4.05 9.43 -8.65
C THR A 322 5.22 10.40 -8.64
N TYR A 323 5.31 11.30 -7.66
CA TYR A 323 6.26 12.43 -7.69
C TYR A 323 7.74 12.01 -7.68
N ILE A 324 8.14 11.04 -6.86
CA ILE A 324 9.52 10.52 -6.82
C ILE A 324 9.81 9.70 -8.06
N ASP A 325 8.92 8.78 -8.43
CA ASP A 325 9.12 7.94 -9.61
C ASP A 325 9.25 8.78 -10.88
N ASN A 326 8.37 9.77 -11.07
CA ASN A 326 8.41 10.66 -12.22
C ASN A 326 9.71 11.47 -12.24
N TYR A 327 10.17 11.98 -11.10
CA TYR A 327 11.45 12.67 -10.99
C TYR A 327 12.63 11.75 -11.36
N MET A 328 12.61 10.51 -10.87
CA MET A 328 13.64 9.51 -11.14
C MET A 328 13.63 9.00 -12.59
N GLU A 329 12.47 8.96 -13.23
CA GLU A 329 12.34 8.63 -14.66
C GLU A 329 12.83 9.79 -15.55
N GLN A 330 12.46 11.02 -15.22
CA GLN A 330 12.90 12.22 -15.95
C GLN A 330 14.42 12.42 -15.86
N SER A 331 15.01 12.23 -14.69
CA SER A 331 16.47 12.35 -14.51
C SER A 331 17.28 11.33 -15.32
N LYS A 332 16.71 10.15 -15.62
CA LYS A 332 17.34 9.15 -16.51
C LYS A 332 17.25 9.50 -17.99
N GLN A 333 16.31 10.37 -18.38
CA GLN A 333 16.08 10.78 -19.78
C GLN A 333 16.90 12.02 -20.17
N GLN A 334 17.44 12.77 -19.21
CA GLN A 334 18.34 13.87 -19.51
C GLN A 334 19.67 13.32 -20.05
N PRO A 335 20.14 13.78 -21.23
CA PRO A 335 21.44 13.36 -21.75
C PRO A 335 22.51 13.77 -20.74
N ARG A 336 23.43 12.86 -20.40
CA ARG A 336 24.68 13.24 -19.73
C ARG A 336 25.37 14.25 -20.64
N VAL A 337 25.33 15.52 -20.27
CA VAL A 337 26.21 16.53 -20.86
C VAL A 337 27.62 16.14 -20.41
N THR A 338 28.30 15.33 -21.22
CA THR A 338 29.74 15.17 -21.12
C THR A 338 30.32 16.54 -21.45
N HIS A 339 30.72 17.28 -20.41
CA HIS A 339 31.70 18.34 -20.58
C HIS A 339 33.02 17.70 -21.02
N ASN A 340 33.15 17.43 -22.31
CA ASN A 340 34.45 17.31 -22.94
C ASN A 340 35.00 18.74 -23.05
N ASN A 341 35.61 19.22 -21.98
CA ASN A 341 36.50 20.36 -22.02
C ASN A 341 37.93 19.85 -22.15
N LEU A 342 38.44 20.04 -23.38
CA LEU A 342 39.84 20.29 -23.80
C LEU A 342 40.90 19.22 -23.53
#